data_AF-I4AXB2-F1
#
_entry.id   AF-I4AXB2-F1
#
_cell.length_a   1.000
_cell.length_b   1.000
_cell.length_c   1.000
_cell.angle_alpha   90.00
_cell.angle_beta   90.00
_cell.angle_gamma   90.00
#
_symmetry.space_group_name_H-M   'P 1'
#
loop_
_entity.id
_entity.type
_entity.pdbx_description
1 polymer ?
#
loop_
_entity_poly.entity_id
_entity_poly.type
_entity_poly.pdbx_seq_one_letter_code
_entity_poly.pdbx_strand_id
1 'polypeptide(L)'
;YYDAATRGLNFDGMLAALKAAPANTVVVLHACCHNPTGVDPTFDQWKQIAAVVKENKLVPFLDIAYQGFGEGLHEDAAVVRLFADLDLTMFISSSFSKSFSLYGERVGALTVVSGSKDEAARVLSQLKRV
;
A
#
# COMPACT_ATOMS: atom_id res chain seq x y z
N TYR A 1 3.32 -14.39 3.76
CA TYR A 1 4.13 -13.40 3.05
C TYR A 1 5.56 -13.90 2.87
N TYR A 2 6.40 -13.99 3.91
CA TYR A 2 7.78 -14.48 3.78
C TYR A 2 7.85 -16.02 3.83
N ASP A 3 8.71 -16.61 3.01
CA ASP A 3 9.07 -18.02 3.08
C ASP A 3 10.50 -18.16 3.62
N ALA A 4 10.65 -18.82 4.77
CA ALA A 4 11.94 -19.01 5.42
C ALA A 4 12.89 -19.96 4.66
N ALA A 5 12.35 -20.89 3.87
CA ALA A 5 13.16 -21.84 3.12
C ALA A 5 13.81 -21.16 1.91
N THR A 6 13.04 -20.39 1.15
CA THR A 6 13.54 -19.64 -0.03
C THR A 6 14.11 -18.28 0.32
N ARG A 7 13.85 -17.79 1.54
CA ARG A 7 14.14 -16.43 2.01
C ARG A 7 13.49 -15.34 1.14
N GLY A 8 12.45 -15.71 0.39
CA GLY A 8 11.77 -14.85 -0.56
C GLY A 8 10.30 -14.64 -0.22
N LEU A 9 9.58 -14.10 -1.20
CA LEU A 9 8.14 -13.91 -1.11
C LEU A 9 7.43 -15.25 -1.38
N ASN A 10 6.66 -15.73 -0.40
CA ASN A 10 5.60 -16.72 -0.62
C ASN A 10 4.44 -16.06 -1.37
N PHE A 11 4.63 -15.89 -2.68
CA PHE A 11 3.71 -15.17 -3.54
C PHE A 11 2.38 -15.89 -3.70
N ASP A 12 2.41 -17.21 -3.92
CA ASP A 12 1.20 -18.02 -4.07
C ASP A 12 0.36 -18.00 -2.80
N GLY A 13 1.00 -18.13 -1.64
CA GLY A 13 0.32 -18.03 -0.34
C GLY A 13 -0.27 -16.63 -0.10
N MET A 14 0.43 -15.58 -0.53
CA MET A 14 -0.10 -14.20 -0.47
C MET A 14 -1.34 -14.04 -1.36
N LEU A 15 -1.28 -14.47 -2.63
CA LEU A 15 -2.43 -14.38 -3.53
C LEU A 15 -3.61 -15.23 -3.06
N ALA A 16 -3.36 -16.44 -2.53
CA ALA A 16 -4.41 -17.29 -1.98
C ALA A 16 -5.12 -16.63 -0.80
N ALA A 17 -4.36 -16.00 0.11
CA ALA A 17 -4.93 -15.28 1.25
C ALA A 17 -5.77 -14.07 0.80
N LEU A 18 -5.30 -13.28 -0.18
CA LEU A 18 -6.06 -12.17 -0.74
C LEU A 18 -7.35 -12.65 -1.44
N LYS A 19 -7.30 -13.78 -2.15
CA LYS A 19 -8.47 -14.37 -2.81
C LYS A 19 -9.51 -14.92 -1.84
N ALA A 20 -9.07 -15.40 -0.69
CA ALA A 20 -9.97 -15.90 0.36
C ALA A 20 -10.56 -14.80 1.23
N ALA A 21 -10.01 -13.59 1.19
CA ALA A 21 -10.46 -12.48 2.02
C ALA A 21 -11.89 -12.03 1.62
N PRO A 22 -12.79 -11.78 2.59
CA PRO A 22 -14.11 -11.23 2.31
C PRO A 22 -14.03 -9.86 1.62
N ALA A 23 -15.02 -9.55 0.79
CA ALA A 23 -15.15 -8.22 0.20
C ALA A 23 -15.16 -7.13 1.29
N ASN A 24 -14.60 -5.97 0.97
CA ASN A 24 -14.38 -4.84 1.86
C ASN A 24 -13.36 -5.07 3.00
N THR A 25 -12.64 -6.20 3.01
CA THR A 25 -11.49 -6.36 3.91
C THR A 25 -10.43 -5.32 3.60
N VAL A 26 -9.93 -4.64 4.63
CA VAL A 26 -8.78 -3.76 4.51
C VAL A 26 -7.50 -4.60 4.46
N VAL A 27 -6.70 -4.40 3.42
CA VAL A 27 -5.41 -5.09 3.26
C VAL A 27 -4.27 -4.09 3.33
N VAL A 28 -3.44 -4.24 4.37
CA VAL A 28 -2.26 -3.39 4.57
C VAL A 28 -1.09 -3.93 3.76
N LEU A 29 -0.50 -3.08 2.92
CA LEU A 29 0.54 -3.45 1.97
C LEU A 29 1.69 -2.44 2.08
N HIS A 30 2.89 -2.89 2.42
CA HIS A 30 4.09 -2.06 2.31
C HIS A 30 4.38 -1.84 0.81
N ALA A 31 4.33 -0.60 0.34
CA ALA A 31 4.47 -0.28 -1.09
C ALA A 31 5.90 -0.52 -1.61
N CYS A 32 6.89 -0.40 -0.72
CA CYS A 32 8.30 -0.67 -0.96
C CYS A 32 9.00 -0.95 0.38
N CYS A 33 10.20 -1.53 0.32
CA CYS A 33 11.09 -1.76 1.45
C CYS A 33 10.37 -2.45 2.62
N HIS A 34 9.76 -3.61 2.37
CA HIS A 34 8.96 -4.33 3.35
C HIS A 34 9.69 -4.50 4.68
N ASN A 35 9.10 -4.01 5.78
CA ASN A 35 9.61 -4.22 7.13
C ASN A 35 8.92 -5.43 7.77
N PRO A 36 9.65 -6.41 8.36
CA PRO A 36 11.09 -6.40 8.65
C PRO A 36 11.98 -7.13 7.64
N THR A 37 11.40 -7.72 6.59
CA THR A 37 12.11 -8.72 5.78
C THR A 37 13.02 -8.15 4.70
N GLY A 38 12.78 -6.91 4.25
CA GLY A 38 13.40 -6.32 3.06
C GLY A 38 13.02 -6.99 1.75
N VAL A 39 12.07 -7.94 1.75
CA VAL A 39 11.64 -8.66 0.54
C VAL A 39 10.41 -7.99 -0.02
N ASP A 40 10.52 -7.43 -1.22
CA ASP A 40 9.42 -6.82 -1.95
C ASP A 40 8.95 -7.70 -3.13
N PRO A 41 7.67 -7.65 -3.52
CA PRO A 41 7.20 -8.23 -4.77
C PRO A 41 7.81 -7.50 -5.96
N THR A 42 8.06 -8.21 -7.05
CA THR A 42 8.40 -7.57 -8.33
C THR A 42 7.24 -6.73 -8.85
N PHE A 43 7.50 -5.79 -9.76
CA PHE A 43 6.42 -4.96 -10.30
C PHE A 43 5.35 -5.78 -11.04
N ASP A 44 5.72 -6.88 -11.70
CA ASP A 44 4.74 -7.78 -12.34
C ASP A 44 3.94 -8.59 -11.31
N GLN A 45 4.54 -8.95 -10.17
CA GLN A 45 3.80 -9.51 -9.04
C GLN A 45 2.83 -8.48 -8.45
N TRP A 46 3.23 -7.21 -8.35
CA TRP A 46 2.35 -6.12 -7.92
C TRP A 46 1.14 -5.94 -8.82
N LYS A 47 1.30 -6.02 -10.15
CA LYS A 47 0.15 -5.99 -11.07
C LYS A 47 -0.86 -7.11 -10.77
N GLN A 48 -0.38 -8.31 -10.48
CA GLN A 48 -1.24 -9.45 -10.12
C GLN A 48 -1.92 -9.26 -8.76
N ILE A 49 -1.18 -8.76 -7.76
CA ILE A 49 -1.73 -8.44 -6.43
C ILE A 49 -2.84 -7.39 -6.58
N ALA A 50 -2.58 -6.32 -7.34
CA ALA A 50 -3.51 -5.22 -7.54
C ALA A 50 -4.78 -5.68 -8.29
N ALA A 51 -4.63 -6.57 -9.28
CA ALA A 51 -5.76 -7.21 -9.96
C ALA A 51 -6.63 -8.02 -8.98
N VAL A 52 -6.03 -8.86 -8.13
CA VAL A 52 -6.76 -9.66 -7.12
C VAL A 52 -7.46 -8.77 -6.09
N VAL A 53 -6.81 -7.70 -5.64
CA VAL A 53 -7.40 -6.72 -4.71
C VAL A 53 -8.65 -6.08 -5.33
N LYS A 54 -8.58 -5.68 -6.60
CA LYS A 54 -9.72 -5.12 -7.34
C LYS A 54 -10.84 -6.14 -7.54
N GLU A 55 -10.51 -7.32 -8.05
CA GLU A 55 -11.48 -8.39 -8.36
C GLU A 55 -12.28 -8.81 -7.12
N ASN A 56 -11.62 -8.92 -5.96
CA ASN A 56 -12.25 -9.32 -4.71
C ASN A 56 -12.85 -8.14 -3.91
N LYS A 57 -12.83 -6.93 -4.47
CA LYS A 57 -13.37 -5.72 -3.83
C LYS A 57 -12.75 -5.49 -2.45
N LEU A 58 -11.45 -5.71 -2.33
CA LEU A 58 -10.71 -5.40 -1.10
C LEU A 58 -10.39 -3.90 -1.05
N VAL A 59 -10.12 -3.38 0.14
CA VAL A 59 -9.75 -1.98 0.35
C VAL A 59 -8.24 -1.91 0.60
N PRO A 60 -7.43 -1.48 -0.36
CA PRO A 60 -6.00 -1.40 -0.16
C PRO A 60 -5.64 -0.24 0.77
N PHE A 61 -4.77 -0.53 1.73
CA PHE A 61 -4.09 0.46 2.55
C PHE A 61 -2.59 0.32 2.30
N LEU A 62 -2.05 1.23 1.50
CA LEU A 62 -0.63 1.26 1.21
C LEU A 62 0.13 2.04 2.29
N ASP A 63 1.17 1.44 2.84
CA ASP A 63 2.12 2.12 3.71
C ASP A 63 3.44 2.33 2.98
N ILE A 64 3.86 3.58 2.85
CA ILE A 64 5.06 4.01 2.12
C ILE A 64 5.98 4.84 3.03
N ALA A 65 6.56 4.18 4.03
CA ALA A 65 7.43 4.84 5.01
C ALA A 65 8.89 5.05 4.53
N TYR A 66 9.30 4.40 3.43
CA TYR A 66 10.69 4.31 2.97
C TYR A 66 10.87 4.74 1.51
N GLN A 67 9.98 5.58 0.96
CA GLN A 67 10.13 6.05 -0.42
C GLN A 67 11.51 6.68 -0.65
N GLY A 68 12.24 6.17 -1.64
CA GLY A 68 13.60 6.59 -1.99
C GLY A 68 14.71 5.77 -1.34
N PHE A 69 14.41 4.74 -0.54
CA PHE A 69 15.40 3.83 0.05
C PHE A 69 15.58 2.53 -0.74
N GLY A 70 14.63 2.18 -1.61
CA GLY A 70 14.69 0.99 -2.45
C GLY A 70 15.44 1.29 -3.74
N GLU A 71 14.71 1.26 -4.85
CA GLU A 71 15.28 1.44 -6.19
C GLU A 71 15.38 2.93 -6.57
N GLY A 72 14.52 3.77 -6.00
CA GLY A 72 14.49 5.20 -6.28
C GLY A 72 13.16 5.85 -5.93
N LEU A 73 13.12 7.18 -5.95
CA LEU A 73 11.93 7.93 -5.53
C LEU A 73 10.69 7.62 -6.39
N HIS A 74 10.90 7.41 -7.70
CA HIS A 74 9.82 7.16 -8.64
C HIS A 74 9.41 5.70 -8.66
N GLU A 75 10.39 4.81 -8.56
CA GLU A 75 10.28 3.35 -8.59
C GLU A 75 9.55 2.86 -7.34
N ASP A 76 9.95 3.33 -6.16
CA ASP A 76 9.32 3.00 -4.88
C ASP A 76 7.85 3.47 -4.80
N ALA A 77 7.54 4.56 -5.50
CA ALA A 77 6.17 5.08 -5.59
C ALA A 77 5.34 4.45 -6.72
N ALA A 78 5.94 3.61 -7.59
CA ALA A 78 5.24 3.03 -8.73
C ALA A 78 4.07 2.13 -8.30
N VAL A 79 4.20 1.42 -7.16
CA VAL A 79 3.13 0.60 -6.59
C VAL A 79 1.95 1.46 -6.16
N VAL A 80 2.20 2.61 -5.52
CA VAL A 80 1.14 3.54 -5.13
C VAL A 80 0.37 4.04 -6.36
N ARG A 81 1.09 4.42 -7.42
CA ARG A 81 0.48 4.87 -8.68
C ARG A 81 -0.32 3.76 -9.36
N LEU A 82 0.20 2.53 -9.40
CA LEU A 82 -0.50 1.37 -9.93
C LEU A 82 -1.87 1.16 -9.26
N PHE A 83 -1.94 1.24 -7.93
CA PHE A 83 -3.21 1.10 -7.22
C PHE A 83 -4.14 2.32 -7.42
N ALA A 84 -3.59 3.53 -7.49
CA ALA A 84 -4.38 4.73 -7.73
C ALA A 84 -5.09 4.70 -9.11
N ASP A 85 -4.49 4.05 -10.11
CA ASP A 85 -5.08 3.87 -11.44
C ASP A 85 -6.20 2.81 -11.48
N LEU A 86 -6.45 2.07 -10.39
CA LEU A 86 -7.46 1.01 -10.36
C LEU A 86 -8.89 1.49 -10.11
N ASP A 87 -9.10 2.79 -9.89
CA ASP A 87 -10.40 3.38 -9.53
C ASP A 87 -11.02 2.70 -8.29
N LEU A 88 -10.18 2.49 -7.27
CA LEU A 88 -10.55 1.94 -5.97
C LEU A 88 -10.49 3.03 -4.90
N THR A 89 -11.43 3.01 -3.95
CA THR A 89 -11.23 3.74 -2.70
C THR A 89 -10.10 3.08 -1.92
N MET A 90 -9.08 3.87 -1.58
CA MET A 90 -7.86 3.35 -0.95
C MET A 90 -7.23 4.33 0.03
N PHE A 91 -6.45 3.79 0.96
CA PHE A 91 -5.69 4.55 1.94
C PHE A 91 -4.20 4.54 1.59
N ILE A 92 -3.51 5.64 1.86
CA ILE A 92 -2.06 5.74 1.74
C ILE A 92 -1.52 6.43 2.99
N SER A 93 -0.66 5.76 3.76
CA SER A 93 0.15 6.39 4.79
C SER A 93 1.55 6.67 4.25
N SER A 94 2.00 7.91 4.35
CA SER A 94 3.38 8.29 4.07
C SER A 94 4.06 8.80 5.32
N SER A 95 5.35 8.48 5.47
CA SER A 95 6.17 8.94 6.58
C SER A 95 7.42 9.64 6.07
N PHE A 96 7.78 10.73 6.73
CA PHE A 96 9.00 11.49 6.45
C PHE A 96 10.07 11.29 7.53
N SER A 97 9.80 10.43 8.51
CA SER A 97 10.73 10.14 9.59
C SER A 97 12.05 9.57 9.06
N LYS A 98 12.01 8.73 8.02
CA LYS A 98 13.22 8.09 7.45
C LYS A 98 13.82 8.91 6.32
N SER A 99 13.03 9.24 5.30
CA SER A 99 13.47 9.99 4.11
C SER A 99 14.05 11.37 4.42
N PHE A 100 13.57 12.06 5.46
CA PHE A 100 14.13 13.33 5.89
C PHE A 100 14.77 13.29 7.29
N SER A 101 14.92 12.10 7.90
CA SER A 101 15.42 11.95 9.27
C SER A 101 14.62 12.72 10.33
N LEU A 102 13.36 13.07 10.06
CA LEU A 102 12.47 13.84 10.93
C LEU A 102 11.68 12.94 11.90
N TYR A 103 12.36 12.03 12.60
CA TYR A 103 11.70 11.05 13.48
C TYR A 103 10.88 11.71 14.60
N GLY A 104 11.47 12.70 15.28
CA GLY A 104 10.88 13.41 16.41
C GLY A 104 9.76 14.38 16.02
N GLU A 105 9.78 14.90 14.78
CA GLU A 105 8.85 15.94 14.31
C GLU A 105 7.47 15.39 13.91
N ARG A 106 7.32 14.07 13.88
CA ARG A 106 6.04 13.39 13.58
C ARG A 106 5.45 13.78 12.22
N VAL A 107 6.29 14.05 11.24
CA VAL A 107 5.88 14.45 9.90
C VAL A 107 5.48 13.21 9.07
N GLY A 108 4.25 13.23 8.58
CA GLY A 108 3.64 12.21 7.75
C GLY A 108 2.30 12.69 7.21
N ALA A 109 1.67 11.88 6.36
CA ALA A 109 0.33 12.17 5.86
C ALA A 109 -0.50 10.89 5.73
N LEU A 110 -1.81 11.04 5.92
CA LEU A 110 -2.81 10.08 5.48
C LEU A 110 -3.52 10.66 4.26
N THR A 111 -3.47 9.93 3.15
CA THR A 111 -4.22 10.26 1.93
C THR A 111 -5.30 9.21 1.73
N VAL A 112 -6.50 9.66 1.34
CA VAL A 112 -7.58 8.76 0.91
C VAL A 112 -7.96 9.12 -0.52
N VAL A 113 -7.84 8.15 -1.42
CA VAL A 113 -8.34 8.24 -2.79
C VAL A 113 -9.78 7.75 -2.78
N SER A 114 -10.68 8.47 -3.44
CA SER A 114 -12.12 8.18 -3.49
C SER A 114 -12.64 8.37 -4.91
N GLY A 115 -13.76 7.74 -5.27
CA GLY A 115 -14.28 7.72 -6.65
C GLY A 115 -14.83 9.06 -7.13
N SER A 116 -15.02 10.05 -6.26
CA SER A 116 -15.48 11.39 -6.67
C SER A 116 -15.05 12.50 -5.70
N LYS A 117 -15.09 13.74 -6.18
CA LYS A 117 -14.86 14.95 -5.37
C LYS A 117 -15.84 15.08 -4.20
N ASP A 118 -17.09 14.68 -4.42
CA ASP A 118 -18.16 14.73 -3.42
C ASP A 118 -17.95 13.67 -2.32
N GLU A 119 -17.55 12.45 -2.69
CA GLU A 119 -17.12 11.43 -1.74
C GLU A 119 -15.89 11.87 -0.95
N ALA A 120 -14.87 12.43 -1.62
CA ALA A 120 -13.67 12.95 -0.97
C ALA A 120 -14.01 13.99 0.11
N ALA A 121 -14.96 14.89 -0.18
CA ALA A 121 -15.40 15.91 0.78
C ALA A 121 -16.05 15.30 2.02
N ARG A 122 -16.90 14.27 1.85
CA ARG A 122 -17.50 13.53 2.97
C ARG A 122 -16.45 12.80 3.79
N VAL A 123 -15.54 12.07 3.14
CA VAL A 123 -14.44 11.35 3.80
C VAL A 123 -13.59 12.32 4.61
N LEU A 124 -13.16 13.43 4.01
CA LEU A 124 -12.37 14.46 4.68
C LEU A 124 -13.08 15.03 5.91
N SER A 125 -14.41 15.20 5.86
CA SER A 125 -15.20 15.67 7.01
C SER A 125 -15.12 14.72 8.22
N GLN A 126 -15.04 13.41 7.98
CA GLN A 126 -14.92 12.42 9.06
C GLN A 126 -13.48 12.32 9.56
N LEU A 127 -12.49 12.36 8.66
CA LEU A 127 -11.08 12.30 9.02
C LEU A 127 -10.66 13.45 9.94
N LYS A 128 -11.18 14.66 9.72
CA LYS A 128 -10.89 15.84 10.56
C LYS A 128 -11.39 15.75 12.00
N ARG A 129 -12.17 14.72 12.35
CA ARG A 129 -12.71 14.52 13.71
C ARG A 129 -11.81 13.64 14.58
N VAL A 130 -10.80 13.01 13.98
CA VAL A 130 -9.80 12.15 14.63
C VAL A 130 -8.54 12.95 14.87
#